data_AF-A0AAJ2PFN1-F1
#
_entry.id   AF-A0AAJ2PFN1-F1
#
_cell.length_a   1.000
_cell.length_b   1.000
_cell.length_c   1.000
_cell.angle_alpha   90.00
_cell.angle_beta   90.00
_cell.angle_gamma   90.00
#
_symmetry.space_group_name_H-M   'P 1'
#
loop_
_entity.id
_entity.type
_entity.pdbx_description
1 polymer ?
#
loop_
_entity_poly.entity_id
_entity_poly.type
_entity_poly.pdbx_seq_one_letter_code
_entity_poly.pdbx_strand_id
1 'polypeptide(L)' 'MRYKVSATFFGKCDICKREDLVFKVGEEESKTTVTICQKCVEVYKDNKISEMLEKFGKNDEESFERGIKNLNEKN' A
#
# COMPACT_ATOMS: atom_id res chain seq x y z
N MET A 1 12.15 3.21 -12.22
CA MET A 1 11.36 3.68 -11.06
C MET A 1 10.06 4.36 -11.51
N ARG A 2 9.04 3.55 -11.81
CA ARG A 2 7.66 4.02 -11.95
C ARG A 2 6.89 3.63 -10.68
N TYR A 3 6.46 4.63 -9.91
CA TYR A 3 5.63 4.43 -8.73
C TYR A 3 4.15 4.50 -9.12
N LYS A 4 3.34 3.64 -8.52
CA LYS A 4 1.89 3.64 -8.67
C LYS A 4 1.24 3.95 -7.33
N VAL A 5 0.16 4.72 -7.39
CA VAL A 5 -0.69 5.05 -6.24
C VAL A 5 -2.09 4.55 -6.55
N SER A 6 -2.68 3.82 -5.61
CA SER A 6 -4.06 3.37 -5.68
C SER A 6 -5.03 4.46 -5.21
N ALA A 7 -6.32 4.28 -5.50
CA ALA A 7 -7.35 5.12 -4.90
C ALA A 7 -7.33 5.01 -3.38
N THR A 8 -7.86 6.02 -2.70
CA THR A 8 -8.05 5.97 -1.24
C THR A 8 -9.16 4.98 -0.89
N PHE A 9 -8.92 4.12 0.09
CA PHE A 9 -9.87 3.16 0.63
C PHE A 9 -9.77 3.11 2.16
N PHE A 10 -10.77 2.58 2.83
CA PHE A 10 -10.69 2.37 4.28
C PHE A 10 -9.91 1.10 4.58
N GLY A 11 -8.90 1.19 5.44
CA GLY A 11 -8.03 0.05 5.73
C GLY A 11 -6.96 0.36 6.76
N LYS A 12 -6.10 -0.63 7.02
CA LYS A 12 -5.05 -0.52 8.03
C LYS A 12 -3.78 0.12 7.44
N CYS A 13 -3.30 1.18 8.08
CA CYS A 13 -2.04 1.82 7.74
C CYS A 13 -0.86 0.91 8.13
N ASP A 14 0.06 0.66 7.22
CA ASP A 14 1.25 -0.17 7.49
C ASP A 14 2.24 0.53 8.43
N ILE A 15 2.23 1.86 8.49
CA ILE A 15 3.14 2.65 9.34
C ILE A 15 2.63 2.73 10.78
N CYS A 16 1.45 3.32 10.99
CA CYS A 16 0.92 3.54 12.34
C CYS A 16 -0.02 2.44 12.85
N LYS A 17 -0.28 1.41 12.04
CA LYS A 17 -1.16 0.26 12.37
C LYS A 17 -2.60 0.63 12.75
N ARG A 18 -3.03 1.87 12.52
CA ARG A 18 -4.42 2.34 12.72
C ARG A 18 -5.26 2.07 11.48
N GLU A 19 -6.53 1.76 11.69
CA GLU A 19 -7.55 1.72 10.62
C GLU A 19 -8.07 3.13 10.37
N ASP A 20 -7.92 3.61 9.14
CA ASP A 20 -8.33 4.95 8.71
C ASP A 20 -8.50 4.95 7.18
N LEU A 21 -8.77 6.12 6.59
CA LEU A 21 -8.63 6.31 5.15
C LEU A 21 -7.15 6.22 4.75
N VAL A 22 -6.84 5.22 3.94
CA VAL A 22 -5.49 4.87 3.48
C VAL A 22 -5.44 4.78 1.97
N PHE A 23 -4.23 4.81 1.42
CA PHE A 23 -3.98 4.46 0.03
C PHE A 23 -2.71 3.61 -0.05
N LYS A 24 -2.66 2.71 -1.03
CA LYS A 24 -1.49 1.87 -1.32
C LYS A 24 -0.60 2.58 -2.35
N VAL A 25 0.68 2.72 -2.03
CA VAL A 25 1.75 3.17 -2.94
C VAL A 25 2.65 1.98 -3.22
N GLY A 26 3.11 1.81 -4.44
CA GLY A 26 4.04 0.72 -4.76
C GLY A 26 4.92 0.99 -5.95
N GLU A 27 5.99 0.20 -6.06
CA GLU A 27 6.88 0.15 -7.21
C GLU A 27 6.57 -1.08 -8.05
N GLU A 28 6.38 -0.90 -9.36
CA GLU A 28 5.99 -1.98 -10.27
C GLU A 28 7.12 -3.01 -10.47
N GLU A 29 8.37 -2.55 -10.53
CA GLU A 29 9.54 -3.40 -10.79
C GLU A 29 9.84 -4.32 -9.60
N SER A 30 9.84 -3.76 -8.39
CA SER A 30 10.15 -4.50 -7.17
C SER A 30 8.93 -5.20 -6.55
N LYS A 31 7.72 -4.93 -7.03
CA LYS A 31 6.44 -5.35 -6.41
C LYS A 31 6.29 -4.95 -4.93
N THR A 32 7.10 -4.00 -4.48
CA THR A 32 7.06 -3.47 -3.12
C THR A 32 5.89 -2.52 -3.00
N THR A 33 5.01 -2.72 -2.02
CA THR A 33 3.90 -1.82 -1.74
C THR A 33 3.82 -1.44 -0.27
N VAL A 34 3.27 -0.27 0.02
CA VAL A 34 3.04 0.24 1.37
C VAL A 34 1.67 0.92 1.43
N THR A 35 0.91 0.62 2.48
CA THR A 35 -0.41 1.23 2.72
C THR A 35 -0.26 2.36 3.74
N ILE A 36 -0.63 3.58 3.38
CA ILE A 36 -0.37 4.78 4.19
C ILE A 36 -1.67 5.55 4.41
N CYS A 37 -1.91 6.01 5.65
CA CYS A 37 -3.00 6.94 5.97
C CYS A 37 -2.57 8.40 5.80
N GLN A 38 -3.53 9.30 5.54
CA GLN A 38 -3.27 10.74 5.36
C GLN A 38 -2.39 11.35 6.47
N LYS A 39 -2.65 11.00 7.74
CA LYS A 39 -1.85 11.49 8.88
C LYS A 39 -0.36 11.12 8.76
N CYS A 40 -0.07 9.90 8.30
CA CYS A 40 1.31 9.48 8.07
C CYS A 40 1.90 10.18 6.85
N VAL A 41 1.11 10.44 5.80
CA VAL A 41 1.60 11.24 4.66
C VAL A 41 2.07 12.61 5.11
N GLU A 42 1.31 13.30 5.95
CA GLU A 42 1.69 14.63 6.43
C GLU A 42 3.01 14.62 7.22
N VAL A 43 3.24 13.57 8.00
CA VAL A 43 4.49 13.37 8.77
C VAL A 43 5.67 13.03 7.86
N TYR A 44 5.43 12.25 6.81
CA TYR A 44 6.48 11.76 5.91
C TYR A 44 6.52 12.49 4.56
N LYS A 45 5.83 13.62 4.41
CA LYS A 45 5.67 14.34 3.12
C LYS A 45 7.01 14.75 2.49
N ASP A 46 8.02 14.98 3.34
CA ASP A 46 9.37 15.39 2.93
C ASP A 46 10.30 14.19 2.65
N ASN A 47 9.86 12.97 2.95
CA ASN A 47 10.62 11.75 2.64
C ASN A 47 10.38 11.33 1.19
N LYS A 48 11.42 10.81 0.54
CA LYS A 48 11.24 10.21 -0.79
C LYS A 48 10.39 8.95 -0.69
N ILE A 49 9.50 8.76 -1.67
CA ILE A 49 8.66 7.55 -1.77
C ILE A 49 9.51 6.28 -1.75
N SER A 50 10.69 6.30 -2.37
CA SER A 50 11.68 5.21 -2.35
C SER A 50 12.06 4.82 -0.92
N GLU A 51 12.42 5.78 -0.06
CA GLU A 51 12.79 5.50 1.32
C GLU A 51 11.62 4.95 2.14
N MET A 52 10.39 5.40 1.83
CA MET A 52 9.20 4.86 2.49
C MET A 52 8.94 3.41 2.09
N LEU A 53 9.14 3.07 0.81
CA LEU A 53 9.04 1.70 0.32
C LEU A 53 10.15 0.81 0.87
N GLU A 54 11.37 1.32 1.05
CA GLU A 54 12.44 0.55 1.69
C GLU A 54 12.20 0.31 3.19
N LYS A 55 11.65 1.29 3.90
CA LYS A 55 11.42 1.20 5.35
C LYS A 55 10.15 0.45 5.75
N PHE A 56 9.08 0.66 4.99
CA PHE A 56 7.73 0.20 5.35
C PHE A 56 7.09 -0.65 4.25
N GLY A 57 7.70 -0.69 3.08
CA GLY A 57 7.22 -1.50 1.99
C GLY A 57 7.33 -2.98 2.32
N LYS A 58 6.30 -3.69 1.91
CA LYS A 58 6.21 -5.14 1.95
C LYS A 58 6.22 -5.64 0.51
N ASN A 59 6.88 -6.76 0.27
CA ASN A 59 6.77 -7.46 -1.00
C ASN A 59 5.37 -8.04 -1.11
N ASP A 60 4.54 -7.48 -2.00
CA ASP A 60 3.32 -8.14 -2.43
C ASP A 60 3.77 -9.23 -3.44
N GLU A 61 4.08 -10.43 -2.94
CA GLU A 61 4.28 -11.61 -3.82
C GLU A 61 2.96 -12.06 -4.48
N GLU A 62 1.81 -11.66 -3.94
CA GLU A 62 0.57 -11.63 -4.69
C GLU A 62 0.75 -10.66 -5.86
N SER A 63 0.85 -11.21 -7.09
CA SER A 63 0.61 -10.44 -8.30
C SER A 63 -0.59 -9.51 -8.07
N PHE A 64 -0.56 -8.30 -8.64
CA PHE A 64 -1.74 -7.45 -8.78
C PHE A 64 -2.81 -8.21 -9.60
N GLU A 65 -3.45 -9.19 -8.97
CA GLU A 65 -4.57 -9.92 -9.53
C GLU A 65 -5.70 -8.91 -9.55
N ARG A 66 -6.13 -8.64 -10.79
CA ARG A 66 -7.26 -7.79 -11.11
C ARG A 66 -8.42 -8.21 -10.20
N GLY A 67 -9.13 -7.20 -9.71
CA GLY A 67 -10.12 -7.34 -8.65
C GLY A 67 -11.14 -8.47 -8.84
N ILE A 68 -11.73 -8.77 -7.68
CA ILE A 68 -12.77 -9.76 -7.38
C ILE A 68 -12.20 -11.13 -7.00
N LYS A 69 -11.86 -11.24 -5.70
CA LYS A 69 -11.94 -12.52 -4.97
C LYS A 69 -13.36 -13.05 -5.15
N ASN A 70 -13.53 -14.08 -5.97
CA ASN A 70 -14.69 -14.96 -5.85
C ASN A 70 -14.63 -15.59 -4.46
N LEU A 71 -15.43 -15.04 -3.55
CA LEU A 71 -15.95 -15.77 -2.40
C LEU A 71 -16.69 -16.99 -2.95
N ASN A 72 -16.03 -18.15 -2.99
CA ASN A 72 -16.75 -19.40 -2.89
C ASN A 72 -15.88 -20.40 -2.13
N GLU A 73 -15.77 -20.14 -0.83
CA GLU A 73 -15.54 -21.18 0.15
C GLU A 73 -16.87 -21.91 0.36
N LYS A 74 -16.85 -23.23 0.13
CA LYS A 74 -17.73 -24.27 0.71
C LYS A 74 -19.18 -24.36 0.22
N ASN A 75 -19.44 -25.39 -0.59
CA ASN A 75 -20.20 -26.55 -0.12
C ASN A 75 -19.84 -27.79 -0.93
#